data_AF-A0A1N7QYP2-F1
#
_entry.id   AF-A0A1N7QYP2-F1
#
_cell.length_a   1.000
_cell.length_b   1.000
_cell.length_c   1.000
_cell.angle_alpha   90.00
_cell.angle_beta   90.00
_cell.angle_gamma   90.00
#
_symmetry.space_group_name_H-M   'P 1'
#
loop_
_entity.id
_entity.type
_entity.pdbx_description
1 polymer ?
#
loop_
_entity_poly.entity_id
_entity_poly.type
_entity_poly.pdbx_seq_one_letter_code
_entity_poly.pdbx_strand_id
1 'polypeptide(L)'
;MERQVFILSHPLARRNAAHACAVAPDGYRVEIKERTRTLDQNDLLWSILTDLSKQVDWSINGKLEKLSPEDWKDILTASLDQEHRIAEGIRGGFVMLGRRTSKMGVRKMSELINFAHSVGDERGVQWSQTSIGREA
;
A
#
# COMPACT_ATOMS: atom_id res chain seq x y z
N MET A 1 -6.73 -15.16 -7.52
CA MET A 1 -5.26 -15.33 -7.40
C MET A 1 -4.72 -14.08 -6.74
N GLU A 2 -3.86 -14.18 -5.72
CA GLU A 2 -3.26 -13.01 -5.07
C GLU A 2 -2.31 -12.27 -6.03
N ARG A 3 -2.09 -10.97 -5.80
CA ARG A 3 -1.22 -10.13 -6.65
C ARG A 3 0.22 -10.66 -6.59
N GLN A 4 0.75 -11.09 -7.75
CA GLN A 4 2.14 -11.51 -7.90
C GLN A 4 2.94 -10.43 -8.63
N VAL A 5 4.13 -10.10 -8.11
CA VAL A 5 5.05 -9.13 -8.71
C VAL A 5 6.42 -9.78 -8.84
N PHE A 6 7.01 -9.71 -10.04
CA PHE A 6 8.32 -10.28 -10.33
C PHE A 6 9.32 -9.19 -10.70
N ILE A 7 10.43 -9.11 -9.98
CA ILE A 7 11.57 -8.28 -10.36
C ILE A 7 12.50 -9.15 -11.22
N LEU A 8 12.66 -8.81 -12.50
CA LEU A 8 13.40 -9.62 -13.47
C LEU A 8 14.94 -9.49 -13.34
N SER A 9 15.46 -9.52 -12.12
CA SER A 9 16.89 -9.31 -11.80
C SER A 9 17.79 -10.50 -12.14
N HIS A 10 17.27 -11.71 -12.17
CA HIS A 10 18.04 -12.94 -12.43
C HIS A 10 17.24 -13.99 -13.23
N PRO A 11 17.90 -14.99 -13.84
CA PRO A 11 17.23 -15.98 -14.71
C PRO A 11 16.07 -16.74 -14.03
N LEU A 12 16.19 -17.04 -12.73
CA LEU A 12 15.10 -17.70 -11.99
C LEU A 12 13.83 -16.84 -11.89
N ALA A 13 13.94 -15.52 -11.68
CA ALA A 13 12.79 -14.63 -11.61
C ALA A 13 12.06 -14.55 -12.96
N ARG A 14 12.83 -14.54 -14.07
CA ARG A 14 12.27 -14.60 -15.43
C ARG A 14 11.51 -15.90 -15.68
N ARG A 15 12.06 -17.03 -15.24
CA ARG A 15 11.38 -18.34 -15.35
C ARG A 15 10.07 -18.37 -14.54
N ASN A 16 10.09 -17.86 -13.31
CA ASN A 16 8.89 -17.81 -12.47
C ASN A 16 7.81 -16.89 -13.07
N ALA A 17 8.21 -15.72 -13.57
CA ALA A 17 7.28 -14.81 -14.25
C ALA A 17 6.66 -15.45 -15.51
N ALA A 18 7.46 -16.16 -16.32
CA ALA A 18 6.98 -16.88 -17.50
C ALA A 18 5.97 -17.98 -17.13
N HIS A 19 6.26 -18.74 -16.06
CA HIS A 19 5.33 -19.74 -15.55
C HIS A 19 4.01 -19.13 -15.06
N ALA A 20 4.08 -18.03 -14.30
CA ALA A 20 2.89 -17.32 -13.82
C ALA A 20 2.02 -16.81 -14.97
N CYS A 21 2.64 -16.31 -16.06
CA CYS A 21 1.90 -15.93 -17.26
C CYS A 21 1.21 -17.12 -17.94
N ALA A 22 1.86 -18.28 -17.98
CA ALA A 22 1.33 -19.48 -18.63
C ALA A 22 0.12 -20.09 -17.89
N VAL A 23 0.02 -19.91 -16.57
CA VAL A 23 -1.07 -20.47 -15.73
C VAL A 23 -2.13 -19.44 -15.35
N ALA A 24 -2.01 -18.19 -15.82
CA ALA A 24 -2.96 -17.14 -15.50
C ALA A 24 -4.33 -17.40 -16.18
N PRO A 25 -5.47 -17.16 -15.52
CA PRO A 25 -6.80 -17.27 -16.13
C PRO A 25 -7.02 -16.25 -17.26
N ASP A 26 -7.95 -16.55 -18.16
CA ASP A 26 -8.37 -15.64 -19.22
C ASP A 26 -8.84 -14.29 -18.65
N GLY A 27 -8.49 -13.20 -19.35
CA GLY A 27 -8.83 -11.82 -18.95
C GLY A 27 -7.81 -11.12 -18.05
N TYR A 28 -6.71 -11.78 -17.67
CA TYR A 28 -5.61 -11.15 -16.91
C TYR A 28 -4.70 -10.30 -17.82
N ARG A 29 -4.13 -9.22 -17.29
CA ARG A 29 -3.23 -8.29 -18.01
C ARG A 29 -1.79 -8.42 -17.50
N VAL A 30 -0.84 -8.54 -18.42
CA VAL A 30 0.61 -8.51 -18.13
C VAL A 30 1.19 -7.16 -18.57
N GLU A 31 2.02 -6.56 -17.71
CA GLU A 31 2.74 -5.31 -18.01
C GLU A 31 4.22 -5.48 -17.66
N ILE A 32 5.09 -5.30 -18.66
CA ILE A 32 6.54 -5.24 -18.48
C ILE A 32 6.95 -3.78 -18.59
N LYS A 33 7.57 -3.25 -17.54
CA LYS A 33 8.03 -1.86 -17.48
C LYS A 33 9.36 -1.76 -16.74
N GLU A 34 10.09 -0.69 -17.03
CA GLU A 34 11.28 -0.36 -16.26
C GLU A 34 10.95 -0.13 -14.79
N ARG A 35 11.82 -0.61 -13.91
CA ARG A 35 11.69 -0.41 -12.47
C ARG A 35 12.03 1.05 -12.14
N THR A 36 11.07 1.78 -11.61
CA THR A 36 11.30 3.13 -11.11
C THR A 36 11.37 3.13 -9.60
N ARG A 37 12.18 4.04 -9.04
CA ARG A 37 12.27 4.22 -7.58
C ARG A 37 10.91 4.48 -6.93
N THR A 38 10.00 5.14 -7.64
CA THR A 38 8.62 5.38 -7.20
C THR A 38 7.78 4.10 -7.13
N LEU A 39 7.99 3.15 -8.04
CA LEU A 39 7.31 1.85 -8.00
C LEU A 39 7.76 1.04 -6.77
N ASP A 40 9.05 1.05 -6.48
CA ASP A 40 9.59 0.38 -5.29
C ASP A 40 9.03 0.94 -4.00
N GLN A 41 8.95 2.28 -3.89
CA GLN A 41 8.34 2.93 -2.73
C GLN A 41 6.85 2.62 -2.61
N ASN A 42 6.14 2.57 -3.74
CA ASN A 42 4.73 2.21 -3.73
C ASN A 42 4.54 0.75 -3.28
N ASP A 43 5.32 -0.19 -3.81
CA ASP A 43 5.22 -1.60 -3.40
C ASP A 43 5.62 -1.80 -1.93
N LEU A 44 6.64 -1.07 -1.44
CA LEU A 44 7.01 -1.02 -0.03
C LEU A 44 5.84 -0.54 0.85
N LEU A 45 5.22 0.59 0.49
CA LEU A 45 4.04 1.11 1.21
C LEU A 45 2.94 0.05 1.29
N TRP A 46 2.60 -0.61 0.18
CA TRP A 46 1.55 -1.64 0.19
C TRP A 46 1.89 -2.85 1.06
N SER A 47 3.17 -3.22 1.14
CA SER A 47 3.64 -4.27 2.06
C SER A 47 3.38 -3.86 3.52
N ILE A 48 3.77 -2.64 3.89
CA ILE A 48 3.57 -2.07 5.24
C ILE A 48 2.08 -2.04 5.60
N LEU A 49 1.23 -1.56 4.68
CA LEU A 49 -0.21 -1.49 4.88
C LEU A 49 -0.85 -2.87 5.07
N THR A 50 -0.31 -3.88 4.38
CA THR A 50 -0.76 -5.27 4.53
C THR A 50 -0.39 -5.83 5.90
N ASP A 51 0.82 -5.54 6.38
CA ASP A 51 1.25 -5.96 7.72
C ASP A 51 0.41 -5.29 8.81
N LEU A 52 0.11 -3.99 8.68
CA LEU A 52 -0.80 -3.25 9.55
C LEU A 52 -2.21 -3.86 9.54
N SER A 53 -2.76 -4.11 8.36
CA SER A 53 -4.09 -4.70 8.18
C SER A 53 -4.25 -6.05 8.89
N LYS A 54 -3.21 -6.88 8.86
CA LYS A 54 -3.22 -8.20 9.51
C LYS A 54 -3.07 -8.13 11.03
N GLN A 55 -2.39 -7.12 11.54
CA GLN A 55 -1.90 -7.13 12.93
C GLN A 55 -2.60 -6.12 13.84
N VAL A 56 -3.15 -5.03 13.32
CA VAL A 56 -3.67 -3.92 14.13
C VAL A 56 -5.19 -3.84 14.07
N ASP A 57 -5.83 -3.90 15.23
CA ASP A 57 -7.26 -3.56 15.39
C ASP A 57 -7.41 -2.05 15.59
N TRP A 58 -8.41 -1.46 14.94
CA TRP A 58 -8.66 -0.02 14.96
C TRP A 58 -10.13 0.29 15.21
N SER A 59 -10.40 1.45 15.79
CA SER A 59 -11.77 1.86 16.07
C SER A 59 -12.45 2.39 14.80
N ILE A 60 -13.49 1.68 14.36
CA ILE A 60 -14.40 2.08 13.29
C ILE A 60 -15.79 2.20 13.90
N ASN A 61 -16.39 3.39 13.84
CA ASN A 61 -17.73 3.64 14.37
C ASN A 61 -17.93 3.15 15.83
N GLY A 62 -16.88 3.24 16.66
CA GLY A 62 -16.89 2.83 18.06
C GLY A 62 -16.64 1.34 18.31
N LYS A 63 -16.28 0.56 17.29
CA LYS A 63 -15.93 -0.87 17.40
C LYS A 63 -14.51 -1.12 16.94
N LEU A 64 -13.81 -2.03 17.62
CA LEU A 64 -12.48 -2.48 17.22
C LEU A 64 -12.60 -3.53 16.11
N GLU A 65 -12.04 -3.22 14.94
CA GLU A 65 -12.05 -4.07 13.76
C GLU A 65 -10.68 -4.00 13.05
N LYS A 66 -10.30 -5.06 12.32
CA LYS A 66 -9.17 -5.02 11.39
C LYS A 66 -9.55 -4.18 10.16
N LEU A 67 -8.71 -3.23 9.81
CA LEU A 67 -8.87 -2.41 8.62
C LEU A 67 -8.27 -3.08 7.38
N SER A 68 -8.81 -2.80 6.20
CA SER A 68 -8.15 -3.17 4.95
C SER A 68 -6.85 -2.35 4.74
N PRO A 69 -5.90 -2.82 3.91
CA PRO A 69 -4.72 -2.02 3.54
C PRO A 69 -5.11 -0.67 2.91
N GLU A 70 -6.21 -0.63 2.16
CA GLU A 70 -6.78 0.56 1.58
C GLU A 70 -7.24 1.57 2.63
N ASP A 71 -7.95 1.12 3.67
CA ASP A 71 -8.41 1.99 4.75
C ASP A 71 -7.24 2.53 5.57
N TRP A 72 -6.23 1.70 5.84
CA TRP A 72 -4.99 2.14 6.48
C TRP A 72 -4.30 3.26 5.69
N LYS A 73 -4.24 3.13 4.35
CA LYS A 73 -3.68 4.17 3.49
C LYS A 73 -4.46 5.47 3.63
N ASP A 74 -5.80 5.41 3.68
CA ASP A 74 -6.63 6.60 3.79
C ASP A 74 -6.44 7.28 5.15
N ILE A 75 -6.35 6.52 6.24
CA ILE A 75 -6.07 7.05 7.59
C ILE A 75 -4.69 7.71 7.67
N LEU A 76 -3.65 7.01 7.19
CA LEU A 76 -2.27 7.52 7.25
C LEU A 76 -2.08 8.77 6.39
N THR A 77 -2.68 8.78 5.20
CA THR A 77 -2.59 9.94 4.30
C THR A 77 -3.38 11.14 4.79
N ALA A 78 -4.54 10.91 5.43
CA ALA A 78 -5.28 11.98 6.10
C ALA A 78 -4.46 12.60 7.24
N SER A 79 -3.71 11.80 7.99
CA SER A 79 -2.93 12.26 9.15
C SER A 79 -1.70 13.10 8.79
N LEU A 80 -1.17 12.96 7.56
CA LEU A 80 -0.01 13.74 7.11
C LEU A 80 -0.37 15.14 6.59
N ASP A 81 -1.64 15.40 6.29
CA ASP A 81 -2.08 16.67 5.74
C ASP A 81 -2.82 17.48 6.82
N GLN A 82 -2.53 18.78 6.89
CA GLN A 82 -3.21 19.68 7.83
C GLN A 82 -4.63 20.04 7.40
N GLU A 83 -4.98 19.81 6.12
CA GLU A 83 -6.26 20.21 5.54
C GLU A 83 -7.00 19.03 4.92
N HIS A 84 -8.18 18.74 5.47
CA HIS A 84 -9.12 17.74 4.97
C HIS A 84 -10.08 18.38 3.98
N ARG A 85 -10.24 17.75 2.81
CA ARG A 85 -11.23 18.17 1.83
C ARG A 85 -12.56 17.48 2.12
N ILE A 86 -13.57 18.26 2.46
CA ILE A 86 -14.93 17.77 2.69
C ILE A 86 -15.81 18.33 1.59
N ALA A 87 -16.60 17.47 0.95
CA ALA A 87 -17.58 17.85 -0.06
C ALA A 87 -19.00 17.55 0.42
N GLU A 88 -19.97 18.28 -0.11
CA GLU A 88 -21.39 17.98 0.10
C GLU A 88 -21.77 16.68 -0.62
N GLY A 89 -22.49 15.81 0.09
CA GLY A 89 -23.01 14.57 -0.49
C GLY A 89 -24.19 14.84 -1.42
N ILE A 90 -24.25 14.12 -2.55
CA ILE A 90 -25.32 14.27 -3.56
C ILE A 90 -26.72 14.00 -2.95
N ARG A 91 -26.81 13.22 -1.88
CA ARG A 91 -28.05 12.91 -1.15
C ARG A 91 -28.09 13.54 0.25
N GLY A 92 -27.36 14.64 0.46
CA GLY A 92 -27.13 15.23 1.76
C GLY A 92 -25.98 14.56 2.52
N GLY A 93 -25.62 15.15 3.66
CA GLY A 93 -24.45 14.75 4.44
C GLY A 93 -23.14 15.24 3.82
N PHE A 94 -22.02 14.69 4.31
CA PHE A 94 -20.68 15.09 3.92
C PHE A 94 -19.85 13.88 3.49
N VAL A 95 -19.01 14.08 2.47
CA VAL A 95 -18.05 13.08 1.99
C VAL A 95 -16.65 13.63 2.16
N MET A 96 -15.82 12.90 2.90
CA MET A 96 -14.40 13.20 2.98
C MET A 96 -13.69 12.72 1.72
N LEU A 97 -13.01 13.63 1.02
CA LEU A 97 -12.31 13.33 -0.20
C LEU A 97 -10.85 12.98 0.11
N GLY A 98 -10.55 11.68 0.05
CA GLY A 98 -9.19 11.17 0.18
C GLY A 98 -8.23 11.79 -0.86
N ARG A 99 -6.96 11.93 -0.48
CA ARG A 99 -5.91 12.42 -1.38
C ARG A 99 -5.40 11.28 -2.25
N ARG A 100 -5.20 11.56 -3.54
CA ARG A 100 -4.58 10.59 -4.45
C ARG A 100 -3.07 10.54 -4.21
N THR A 101 -2.61 9.47 -3.56
CA THR A 101 -1.18 9.17 -3.39
C THR A 101 -0.45 9.01 -4.73
N SER A 102 -1.16 8.66 -5.79
CA SER A 102 -0.62 8.54 -7.16
C SER A 102 -0.07 9.84 -7.76
N LYS A 103 -0.35 10.99 -7.14
CA LYS A 103 0.23 12.31 -7.52
C LYS A 103 1.29 12.81 -6.54
N MET A 104 1.63 12.03 -5.50
CA MET A 104 2.64 12.43 -4.52
C MET A 104 4.03 12.33 -5.14
N GLY A 105 4.87 13.34 -4.87
CA GLY A 105 6.29 13.27 -5.17
C GLY A 105 7.02 12.28 -4.24
N VAL A 106 8.23 11.87 -4.65
CA VAL A 106 9.09 10.91 -3.93
C VAL A 106 9.30 11.27 -2.46
N ARG A 107 9.48 12.58 -2.16
CA ARG A 107 9.66 13.06 -0.79
C ARG A 107 8.46 12.76 0.09
N LYS A 108 7.26 13.16 -0.35
CA LYS A 108 6.02 12.96 0.41
C LYS A 108 5.67 11.48 0.57
N MET A 109 5.98 10.65 -0.44
CA MET A 109 5.86 9.20 -0.33
C MET A 109 6.80 8.63 0.74
N SER A 110 8.04 9.13 0.83
CA SER A 110 9.00 8.70 1.86
C SER A 110 8.54 9.10 3.26
N GLU A 111 7.99 10.31 3.40
CA GLU A 111 7.39 10.78 4.66
C GLU A 111 6.21 9.89 5.09
N LEU A 112 5.35 9.47 4.15
CA LEU A 112 4.25 8.52 4.40
C LEU A 112 4.74 7.14 4.84
N ILE A 113 5.76 6.59 4.19
CA ILE A 113 6.33 5.29 4.57
C ILE A 113 6.90 5.34 5.99
N ASN A 114 7.69 6.38 6.31
CA ASN A 114 8.26 6.55 7.64
C ASN A 114 7.19 6.69 8.71
N PHE A 115 6.15 7.47 8.42
CA PHE A 115 5.01 7.64 9.33
C PHE A 115 4.26 6.31 9.55
N ALA A 116 4.03 5.54 8.48
CA ALA A 116 3.38 4.23 8.57
C ALA A 116 4.19 3.24 9.43
N HIS A 117 5.52 3.22 9.30
CA HIS A 117 6.39 2.44 10.16
C HIS A 117 6.29 2.86 11.63
N SER A 118 6.40 4.16 11.92
CA SER A 118 6.26 4.67 13.30
C SER A 118 4.95 4.22 13.94
N VAL A 119 3.84 4.31 13.19
CA VAL A 119 2.51 3.87 13.66
C VAL A 119 2.50 2.38 13.99
N GLY A 120 3.09 1.54 13.14
CA GLY A 120 3.16 0.10 13.38
C GLY A 120 4.11 -0.28 14.52
N ASP A 121 5.26 0.40 14.63
CA ASP A 121 6.26 0.17 15.68
C ASP A 121 5.68 0.47 17.07
N GLU A 122 4.98 1.59 17.22
CA GLU A 122 4.24 1.95 18.44
C GLU A 122 3.21 0.88 18.86
N ARG A 123 2.75 0.09 17.90
CA ARG A 123 1.71 -0.95 18.08
C ARG A 123 2.29 -2.37 18.10
N GLY A 124 3.62 -2.50 18.07
CA GLY A 124 4.30 -3.79 18.14
C GLY A 124 4.16 -4.66 16.89
N VAL A 125 3.90 -4.06 15.74
CA VAL A 125 3.76 -4.77 14.46
C VAL A 125 5.07 -5.48 14.11
N GLN A 126 4.97 -6.75 13.70
CA GLN A 126 6.10 -7.51 13.18
C GLN A 126 6.17 -7.34 11.67
N TRP A 127 7.20 -6.67 11.18
CA TRP A 127 7.34 -6.35 9.76
C TRP A 127 7.83 -7.53 8.94
N SER A 128 7.17 -7.78 7.81
CA SER A 128 7.68 -8.70 6.80
C SER A 128 8.94 -8.14 6.13
N GLN A 129 9.76 -9.02 5.56
CA GLN A 129 11.00 -8.61 4.87
C GLN A 129 10.74 -7.60 3.74
N THR A 130 9.58 -7.70 3.08
CA THR A 130 9.19 -6.76 2.02
C THR A 130 8.76 -5.39 2.56
N SER A 131 8.42 -5.29 3.85
CA SER A 131 8.01 -4.06 4.53
C SER A 131 9.18 -3.30 5.15
N ILE A 132 10.30 -3.96 5.51
CA ILE A 132 11.48 -3.30 6.09
C ILE A 132 12.29 -2.53 5.02
N GLY A 133 12.01 -2.80 3.74
CA GLY A 133 12.88 -2.44 2.63
C GLY A 133 14.05 -3.43 2.53
N ARG A 134 14.68 -3.51 1.35
CA ARG A 134 15.85 -4.36 1.17
C ARG A 134 17.08 -3.66 1.75
N GLU A 135 17.49 -4.04 2.95
CA GLU A 135 18.92 -4.19 3.23
C GLU A 135 19.32 -5.63 2.85
N ALA A 136 20.44 -5.74 2.12
CA ALA A 136 21.04 -6.88 1.42
C ALA A 136 20.57 -7.11 -0.04
#